data_AF-A0A2Z4UEC9-F1
#
_entry.id   AF-A0A2Z4UEC9-F1
#
_cell.length_a   1.000
_cell.length_b   1.000
_cell.length_c   1.000
_cell.angle_alpha   90.00
_cell.angle_beta   90.00
_cell.angle_gamma   90.00
#
_symmetry.space_group_name_H-M   'P 1'
#
loop_
_entity.id
_entity.type
_entity.pdbx_description
1 polymer ?
#
loop_
_entity_poly.entity_id
_entity_poly.type
_entity_poly.pdbx_seq_one_letter_code
_entity_poly.pdbx_strand_id
1 'polypeptide(L)'
;MHLIKDENGNVIPHGGDDHHHDHGHTHEHCTNCGEGCQGSCTDEVVALLNYMLSHNEHHAEELDQMAENLKKMGMEDAAKTIKEGVADFQKGNMRLGLALTLVKEHLKEA
;
A
#
# COMPACT_ATOMS: atom_id res chain seq x y z
N MET A 1 2.33 -1.12 20.04
CA MET A 1 1.22 -2.09 20.19
C MET A 1 0.34 -1.65 21.35
N HIS A 2 -0.86 -1.13 21.08
CA HIS A 2 -1.82 -0.77 22.13
C HIS A 2 -2.60 -2.03 22.50
N LEU A 3 -2.44 -2.54 23.72
CA LEU A 3 -3.14 -3.72 24.20
C LEU A 3 -4.51 -3.29 24.76
N ILE A 4 -5.58 -3.59 24.03
CA ILE A 4 -6.95 -3.37 24.49
C ILE A 4 -7.34 -4.56 25.38
N LYS A 5 -7.77 -4.26 26.59
CA LYS A 5 -8.24 -5.23 27.59
C LYS A 5 -9.75 -5.12 27.74
N ASP A 6 -10.41 -6.25 27.97
CA ASP A 6 -11.81 -6.27 28.37
C ASP A 6 -11.98 -5.73 29.81
N GLU A 7 -13.24 -5.59 30.22
CA GLU A 7 -13.67 -5.16 31.55
C GLU A 7 -13.18 -6.08 32.70
N ASN A 8 -12.70 -7.29 32.36
CA ASN A 8 -12.14 -8.25 33.30
C ASN A 8 -10.60 -8.31 33.25
N GLY A 9 -9.97 -7.43 32.46
CA GLY A 9 -8.51 -7.32 32.35
C GLY A 9 -7.87 -8.33 31.40
N ASN A 10 -8.65 -9.14 30.69
CA ASN A 10 -8.14 -10.08 29.70
C ASN A 10 -7.87 -9.37 28.37
N VAL A 11 -6.82 -9.80 27.69
CA VAL A 11 -6.49 -9.29 26.35
C VAL A 11 -7.51 -9.83 25.35
N ILE A 12 -8.22 -8.93 24.67
CA ILE A 12 -9.14 -9.32 23.60
C ILE A 12 -8.28 -9.62 22.36
N PRO A 13 -8.31 -10.86 21.82
CA PRO A 13 -7.59 -11.18 20.61
C PRO A 13 -8.30 -10.51 19.43
N HIS A 14 -7.73 -9.43 18.92
CA HIS A 14 -8.20 -8.83 17.68
C HIS A 14 -7.54 -9.58 16.52
N GLY A 15 -8.32 -10.41 15.81
CA GLY A 15 -7.90 -11.08 14.58
C GLY A 15 -7.27 -12.45 14.80
N GLY A 16 -8.10 -13.48 14.76
CA GLY A 16 -7.65 -14.83 14.42
C GLY A 16 -7.52 -14.94 12.91
N ASP A 17 -6.39 -14.48 12.38
CA ASP A 17 -5.63 -15.15 11.33
C ASP A 17 -4.25 -14.49 11.27
N ASP A 18 -3.26 -15.27 10.88
CA ASP A 18 -1.83 -15.00 10.96
C ASP A 18 -1.37 -13.83 10.06
N HIS A 19 -1.82 -12.60 10.33
CA HIS A 19 -1.27 -11.39 9.72
C HIS A 19 0.01 -11.00 10.46
N HIS A 20 1.06 -11.78 10.22
CA HIS A 20 2.42 -11.32 10.39
C HIS A 20 2.61 -10.11 9.47
N HIS A 21 2.32 -8.91 9.98
CA HIS A 21 2.88 -7.69 9.41
C HIS A 21 4.37 -7.65 9.79
N ASP A 22 5.13 -8.62 9.27
CA ASP A 22 6.54 -8.39 9.03
C ASP A 22 6.59 -7.31 7.95
N HIS A 23 6.53 -6.05 8.36
CA HIS A 23 7.10 -4.97 7.55
C HIS A 23 8.63 -5.09 7.62
N GLY A 24 9.15 -6.28 7.32
CA GLY A 24 10.53 -6.58 7.00
C GLY A 24 10.83 -6.05 5.61
N HIS A 25 10.60 -4.75 5.40
CA HIS A 25 11.06 -4.06 4.21
C HIS A 25 12.31 -3.25 4.58
N THR A 26 13.35 -3.95 5.03
CA THR A 26 14.73 -3.54 4.71
C THR A 26 14.94 -3.74 3.22
N HIS A 27 14.20 -3.00 2.40
CA HIS A 27 14.60 -2.81 1.02
C HIS A 27 15.63 -1.68 1.04
N GLU A 28 16.91 -2.05 1.08
CA GLU A 28 17.97 -1.19 0.56
C GLU A 28 17.74 -1.04 -0.95
N HIS A 29 16.70 -0.30 -1.32
CA HIS A 29 16.52 0.15 -2.68
C HIS A 29 17.66 1.11 -2.99
N CYS A 30 18.23 0.97 -4.18
CA CYS A 30 19.27 1.84 -4.68
C CYS A 30 18.69 3.25 -4.89
N THR A 31 18.56 4.01 -3.81
CA THR A 31 18.00 5.38 -3.79
C THR A 31 18.81 6.37 -4.63
N ASN A 32 20.01 5.96 -5.03
CA ASN A 32 20.88 6.69 -5.93
C ASN A 32 21.32 5.73 -7.05
N CYS A 33 20.93 6.00 -8.31
CA CYS A 33 21.54 5.37 -9.49
C CYS A 33 22.97 5.90 -9.71
N GLY A 34 23.82 5.82 -8.67
CA GLY A 34 25.22 6.22 -8.68
C GLY A 34 26.16 5.02 -8.81
N GLU A 35 27.46 5.30 -8.88
CA GLU A 35 28.53 4.30 -8.97
C GLU A 35 28.47 3.33 -7.78
N GLY A 36 27.99 2.11 -8.02
CA GLY A 36 27.87 1.07 -6.99
C GLY A 36 26.66 0.15 -7.15
N CYS A 37 25.67 0.51 -7.98
CA CYS A 37 24.51 -0.34 -8.22
C CYS A 37 24.88 -1.50 -9.17
N GLN A 38 25.07 -2.70 -8.62
CA GLN A 38 25.46 -3.91 -9.37
C GLN A 38 24.19 -4.61 -9.93
N GLY A 39 23.50 -3.90 -10.83
CA GLY A 39 22.25 -4.31 -11.49
C GLY A 39 21.76 -3.18 -12.41
N SER A 40 20.86 -3.46 -13.36
CA SER A 40 20.27 -2.38 -14.15
C SER A 40 19.33 -1.59 -13.22
N CYS A 41 19.73 -0.36 -12.84
CA CYS A 41 18.91 0.52 -11.98
C CYS A 41 17.47 0.66 -12.53
N THR A 42 17.34 0.47 -13.84
CA THR A 42 16.12 0.50 -14.62
C THR A 42 15.16 -0.66 -14.35
N ASP A 43 15.65 -1.90 -14.20
CA ASP A 43 14.80 -3.05 -13.87
C ASP A 43 14.28 -2.96 -12.44
N GLU A 44 15.11 -2.46 -11.51
CA GLU A 44 14.71 -2.22 -10.12
C GLU A 44 13.62 -1.16 -10.04
N VAL A 45 13.75 -0.04 -10.77
CA VAL A 45 12.72 1.01 -10.83
C VAL A 45 11.40 0.48 -11.39
N VAL A 46 11.44 -0.35 -12.44
CA VAL A 46 10.24 -0.99 -12.99
C VAL A 46 9.61 -1.91 -11.97
N ALA A 47 10.39 -2.78 -11.31
CA ALA A 47 9.90 -3.69 -10.29
C ALA A 47 9.25 -2.93 -9.12
N LEU A 48 9.90 -1.86 -8.64
CA LEU A 48 9.40 -1.02 -7.56
C LEU A 48 8.11 -0.30 -7.94
N LEU A 49 8.01 0.26 -9.15
CA LEU A 49 6.77 0.89 -9.62
C LEU A 49 5.61 -0.11 -9.74
N ASN A 50 5.86 -1.34 -10.22
CA ASN A 50 4.83 -2.39 -10.22
C ASN A 50 4.39 -2.74 -8.79
N TYR A 51 5.35 -2.90 -7.87
CA TYR A 51 5.06 -3.19 -6.47
C TYR A 51 4.21 -2.09 -5.84
N MET A 52 4.63 -0.83 -5.97
CA MET A 52 3.91 0.31 -5.39
C MET A 52 2.49 0.44 -5.95
N LEU A 53 2.30 0.15 -7.24
CA LEU A 53 0.98 0.14 -7.86
C LEU A 53 0.09 -0.94 -7.22
N SER A 54 0.54 -2.20 -7.22
CA SER A 54 -0.24 -3.32 -6.66
C SER A 54 -0.50 -3.16 -5.16
N HIS A 55 0.50 -2.66 -4.42
CA HIS A 55 0.37 -2.41 -2.98
C HIS A 55 -0.68 -1.33 -2.68
N ASN A 56 -0.70 -0.25 -3.46
CA ASN A 56 -1.71 0.79 -3.31
C ASN A 56 -3.11 0.33 -3.75
N GLU A 57 -3.21 -0.56 -4.75
CA GLU A 57 -4.49 -1.17 -5.13
C GLU A 57 -5.06 -2.01 -3.98
N HIS A 58 -4.22 -2.82 -3.34
CA HIS A 58 -4.63 -3.61 -2.17
C HIS A 58 -5.07 -2.71 -1.00
N HIS A 59 -4.31 -1.66 -0.69
CA HIS A 59 -4.73 -0.70 0.34
C HIS A 59 -6.04 0.00 0.01
N ALA A 60 -6.29 0.35 -1.25
CA ALA A 60 -7.57 0.94 -1.65
C ALA A 60 -8.74 -0.02 -1.39
N GLU A 61 -8.57 -1.32 -1.65
CA GLU A 61 -9.58 -2.35 -1.37
C GLU A 61 -9.82 -2.55 0.13
N GLU A 62 -8.75 -2.64 0.94
CA GLU A 62 -8.85 -2.76 2.40
C GLU A 62 -9.57 -1.54 3.02
N LEU A 63 -9.22 -0.33 2.55
CA LEU A 63 -9.86 0.91 2.99
C LEU A 63 -11.33 0.96 2.56
N ASP A 64 -11.67 0.48 1.37
CA ASP A 64 -13.06 0.40 0.92
C ASP A 64 -13.90 -0.51 1.81
N GLN A 65 -13.35 -1.69 2.16
CA GLN A 65 -13.98 -2.61 3.10
C GLN A 65 -14.12 -1.98 4.50
N MET A 66 -13.11 -1.25 4.97
CA MET A 66 -13.16 -0.54 6.24
C MET A 66 -14.26 0.52 6.26
N ALA A 67 -14.44 1.27 5.16
CA ALA A 67 -15.53 2.24 5.04
C ALA A 67 -16.92 1.57 5.15
N GLU A 68 -17.10 0.39 4.54
CA GLU A 68 -18.36 -0.35 4.69
C GLU A 68 -18.61 -0.80 6.14
N ASN A 69 -17.55 -1.16 6.88
CA ASN A 69 -17.67 -1.49 8.31
C ASN A 69 -18.03 -0.27 9.15
N LEU A 70 -17.40 0.88 8.91
CA LEU A 70 -17.71 2.15 9.59
C LEU A 70 -19.17 2.57 9.34
N LYS A 71 -19.67 2.37 8.11
CA LYS A 71 -21.07 2.62 7.77
C LYS A 71 -22.03 1.73 8.57
N LYS A 72 -21.72 0.44 8.72
CA LYS A 72 -22.52 -0.49 9.56
C LYS A 72 -22.52 -0.10 11.04
N MET A 73 -21.46 0.57 11.51
CA MET A 73 -21.35 1.10 12.87
C MET A 73 -22.04 2.46 13.06
N GLY A 74 -22.70 3.00 12.02
CA GLY A 74 -23.36 4.32 12.07
C GLY A 74 -22.40 5.51 11.98
N MET A 75 -21.14 5.29 11.60
CA MET A 75 -20.12 6.33 11.45
C MET A 75 -20.03 6.82 9.99
N GLU A 76 -21.13 7.36 9.47
CA GLU A 76 -21.25 7.71 8.05
C GLU A 76 -20.22 8.74 7.57
N ASP A 77 -19.94 9.77 8.37
CA ASP A 77 -18.95 10.80 8.00
C ASP A 77 -17.53 10.23 7.89
N ALA A 78 -17.16 9.30 8.78
CA ALA A 78 -15.87 8.61 8.73
C ALA A 78 -15.79 7.67 7.51
N ALA A 79 -16.85 6.90 7.25
CA ALA A 79 -16.94 6.04 6.08
C ALA A 79 -16.79 6.84 4.78
N LYS A 80 -17.48 8.00 4.68
CA LYS A 80 -17.38 8.89 3.53
C LYS A 80 -15.96 9.44 3.35
N THR A 81 -15.32 9.88 4.44
CA THR A 81 -13.94 10.38 4.40
C THR A 81 -12.97 9.31 3.89
N ILE A 82 -13.12 8.05 4.33
CA ILE A 82 -12.29 6.94 3.84
C ILE A 82 -12.56 6.67 2.35
N LYS A 83 -13.81 6.70 1.89
CA LYS A 83 -14.15 6.54 0.46
C LYS A 83 -13.54 7.63 -0.42
N GLU A 84 -13.46 8.87 0.06
CA GLU A 84 -12.74 9.95 -0.63
C GLU A 84 -11.23 9.62 -0.72
N GLY A 85 -10.64 9.12 0.36
CA GLY A 85 -9.25 8.62 0.35
C GLY A 85 -9.02 7.47 -0.63
N VAL A 86 -9.93 6.51 -0.72
CA VAL A 86 -9.89 5.40 -1.69
C VAL A 86 -9.88 5.94 -3.13
N ALA A 87 -10.70 6.94 -3.43
CA ALA A 87 -10.72 7.59 -4.75
C ALA A 87 -9.39 8.28 -5.07
N ASP A 88 -8.75 8.91 -4.07
CA ASP A 88 -7.43 9.51 -4.23
C ASP A 88 -6.33 8.45 -4.46
N PHE A 89 -6.39 7.31 -3.77
CA PHE A 89 -5.51 6.16 -4.04
C PHE A 89 -5.66 5.66 -5.49
N GLN A 90 -6.88 5.43 -5.95
CA GLN A 90 -7.16 5.00 -7.32
C GLN A 90 -6.63 6.02 -8.35
N LYS A 91 -6.79 7.32 -8.07
CA LYS A 91 -6.23 8.39 -8.91
C LYS A 91 -4.70 8.40 -8.91
N GLY A 92 -4.08 8.17 -7.75
CA GLY A 92 -2.64 7.96 -7.63
C GLY A 92 -2.17 6.77 -8.46
N ASN A 93 -2.89 5.66 -8.39
CA ASN A 93 -2.58 4.42 -9.10
C ASN A 93 -2.64 4.58 -10.62
N MET A 94 -3.61 5.34 -11.16
CA MET A 94 -3.61 5.68 -12.58
C MET A 94 -2.34 6.43 -13.01
N ARG A 95 -1.85 7.36 -12.18
CA ARG A 95 -0.62 8.10 -12.47
C ARG A 95 0.62 7.20 -12.37
N LEU A 96 0.67 6.31 -11.38
CA LEU A 96 1.73 5.32 -11.25
C LEU A 96 1.75 4.36 -12.44
N GLY A 97 0.59 3.89 -12.90
CA GLY A 97 0.48 3.05 -14.09
C GLY A 97 0.95 3.75 -15.38
N LEU A 98 0.64 5.03 -15.53
CA LEU A 98 1.17 5.85 -16.63
C LEU A 98 2.70 5.98 -16.53
N ALA A 99 3.22 6.32 -15.35
CA ALA A 99 4.67 6.44 -15.14
C ALA A 99 5.39 5.11 -15.44
N LEU A 100 4.85 3.99 -14.98
CA LEU A 100 5.35 2.66 -15.28
C LEU A 100 5.39 2.37 -16.79
N THR A 101 4.36 2.79 -17.52
CA THR A 101 4.29 2.65 -18.99
C THR A 101 5.39 3.46 -19.66
N LEU A 102 5.52 4.74 -19.29
CA LEU A 102 6.55 5.64 -19.84
C LEU A 102 7.97 5.11 -19.59
N VAL A 103 8.24 4.58 -18.39
CA VAL A 103 9.54 3.96 -18.07
C VAL A 103 9.78 2.74 -18.96
N LYS A 104 8.80 1.85 -19.10
CA LYS A 104 8.93 0.66 -19.96
C LYS A 104 9.12 1.02 -21.44
N GLU A 105 8.49 2.09 -21.93
CA GLU A 105 8.69 2.58 -23.30
C GLU A 105 10.10 3.11 -23.50
N HIS A 106 10.59 3.94 -22.58
CA HIS A 106 11.95 4.47 -22.63
C HIS A 106 13.01 3.36 -22.67
N LEU A 107 12.81 2.27 -21.91
CA LEU A 107 13.72 1.13 -21.89
C LEU A 107 13.67 0.26 -23.16
N LYS A 108 12.59 0.31 -23.94
CA LYS A 108 12.50 -0.38 -25.23
C LYS A 108 13.18 0.40 -26.36
N GLU A 109 13.26 1.72 -26.21
CA GLU A 109 13.86 2.64 -27.18
C GLU A 109 15.36 2.90 -26.95
N ALA A 110 15.88 2.53 -25.78
CA ALA A 110 17.29 2.62 -25.39
C ALA A 110 18.12 1.42 -25.88
#